data_AF-A0A183GHM8-F1
#
_entry.id   AF-A0A183GHM8-F1
#
_cell.length_a   1.000
_cell.length_b   1.000
_cell.length_c   1.000
_cell.angle_alpha   90.00
_cell.angle_beta   90.00
_cell.angle_gamma   90.00
#
_symmetry.space_group_name_H-M   'P 1'
#
loop_
_entity.id
_entity.type
_entity.pdbx_description
1 polymer ?
#
loop_
_entity_poly.entity_id
_entity_poly.type
_entity_poly.pdbx_seq_one_letter_code
_entity_poly.pdbx_strand_id
1 'polypeptide(L)'
;MHTQWVFQRSEKAVFQFQFDPAIYLDSFYKTASEDPAMQIVLFFLPGLLYRLPPTLRTVLDLGAGPTVYLPITLRERALQIFTSDYAKVNRDVLQSWIEDR
;
A
#
# COMPACT_ATOMS: atom_id res chain seq x y z
N MET A 1 -33.55 -48.21 -20.76
CA MET A 1 -33.64 -47.19 -19.69
C MET A 1 -32.33 -46.40 -19.70
N HIS A 2 -32.37 -45.16 -20.16
CA HIS A 2 -31.22 -44.23 -20.17
C HIS A 2 -31.54 -43.12 -19.17
N THR A 3 -30.75 -43.02 -18.10
CA THR A 3 -30.81 -41.90 -17.15
C THR A 3 -29.70 -40.92 -17.51
N GLN A 4 -30.08 -39.74 -18.00
CA GLN A 4 -29.18 -38.60 -18.14
C GLN A 4 -28.98 -37.97 -16.75
N TRP A 5 -27.74 -37.89 -16.31
CA TRP A 5 -27.34 -37.09 -15.16
C TRP A 5 -27.27 -35.62 -15.58
N VAL A 6 -28.24 -34.82 -15.16
CA VAL A 6 -28.15 -33.36 -15.29
C VAL A 6 -27.19 -32.86 -14.20
N PHE A 7 -25.98 -32.48 -14.60
CA PHE A 7 -25.03 -31.80 -13.72
C PHE A 7 -25.49 -30.35 -13.54
N GLN A 8 -26.22 -30.09 -12.45
CA GLN A 8 -26.52 -28.72 -12.03
C GLN A 8 -25.24 -28.12 -11.46
N ARG A 9 -24.56 -27.26 -12.24
CA ARG A 9 -23.46 -26.44 -11.75
C ARG A 9 -23.99 -25.59 -10.60
N SER A 10 -23.55 -25.85 -9.38
CA SER A 10 -23.67 -24.85 -8.32
C SER A 10 -22.75 -23.69 -8.70
N GLU A 11 -23.34 -22.51 -8.88
CA GLU A 11 -22.60 -21.25 -8.94
C GLU A 11 -21.94 -21.04 -7.59
N LYS A 12 -20.71 -21.55 -7.43
CA LYS A 12 -19.84 -21.07 -6.35
C LYS A 12 -19.59 -19.61 -6.66
N ALA A 13 -20.18 -18.71 -5.85
CA ALA A 13 -19.83 -17.30 -5.84
C ALA A 13 -18.31 -17.19 -5.78
N VAL A 14 -17.71 -16.67 -6.85
CA VAL A 14 -16.29 -16.34 -6.87
C VAL A 14 -16.15 -15.13 -5.97
N PHE A 15 -15.78 -15.36 -4.71
CA PHE A 15 -15.43 -14.29 -3.78
C PHE A 15 -14.17 -13.63 -4.33
N GLN A 16 -14.32 -12.60 -5.16
CA GLN A 16 -13.19 -11.75 -5.55
C GLN A 16 -12.76 -11.00 -4.29
N PHE A 17 -11.65 -11.43 -3.70
CA PHE A 17 -11.02 -10.68 -2.63
C PHE A 17 -10.56 -9.34 -3.22
N GLN A 18 -11.29 -8.28 -2.90
CA GLN A 18 -10.95 -6.93 -3.29
C GLN A 18 -10.23 -6.27 -2.11
N PHE A 19 -8.98 -5.87 -2.33
CA PHE A 19 -8.23 -5.11 -1.34
C PHE A 19 -8.91 -3.75 -1.11
N ASP A 20 -9.13 -3.40 0.16
CA ASP A 20 -9.68 -2.10 0.58
C ASP A 20 -8.58 -1.26 1.26
N PRO A 21 -8.11 -0.19 0.62
CA PRO A 21 -7.11 0.71 1.19
C PRO A 21 -7.52 1.38 2.50
N ALA A 22 -8.80 1.70 2.68
CA ALA A 22 -9.28 2.40 3.88
C ALA A 22 -9.24 1.47 5.09
N ILE A 23 -9.70 0.22 4.92
CA ILE A 23 -9.60 -0.81 5.96
C ILE A 23 -8.13 -1.07 6.30
N TYR A 24 -7.26 -1.13 5.29
CA TYR A 24 -5.82 -1.32 5.50
C TYR A 24 -5.20 -0.18 6.31
N LEU A 25 -5.48 1.08 5.95
CA LEU A 25 -4.96 2.24 6.69
C LEU A 25 -5.50 2.30 8.12
N ASP A 26 -6.80 2.04 8.34
CA ASP A 26 -7.40 2.02 9.68
C ASP A 26 -6.85 0.88 10.55
N SER A 27 -6.45 -0.25 9.95
CA SER A 27 -5.96 -1.43 10.68
C SER A 27 -4.49 -1.34 11.07
N PHE A 28 -3.68 -0.52 10.39
CA PHE A 28 -2.22 -0.53 10.51
C PHE A 28 -1.57 0.84 10.72
N TYR A 29 -2.27 1.93 10.41
CA TYR A 29 -1.71 3.29 10.32
C TYR A 29 -2.64 4.37 10.90
N LYS A 30 -3.58 4.01 11.78
CA LYS A 30 -4.57 4.92 12.37
C LYS A 30 -3.96 5.83 13.42
N THR A 31 -3.16 5.30 14.35
CA THR A 31 -2.47 6.06 15.39
C THR A 31 -1.02 5.59 15.56
N ALA A 32 -0.12 6.55 15.66
CA ALA A 32 1.31 6.29 15.83
C ALA A 32 1.65 5.57 17.15
N SER A 33 0.83 5.77 18.19
CA SER A 33 1.07 5.23 19.52
C SER A 33 0.50 3.84 19.74
N GLU A 34 -0.51 3.42 18.98
CA GLU A 34 -1.24 2.17 19.25
C GLU A 34 -1.02 1.12 18.16
N ASP A 35 -0.78 1.52 16.90
CA ASP A 35 -0.64 0.56 15.81
C ASP A 35 0.77 -0.05 15.73
N PRO A 36 0.91 -1.37 15.88
CA PRO A 36 2.23 -2.02 15.83
C PRO A 36 2.96 -1.82 14.50
N ALA A 37 2.23 -1.81 13.38
CA ALA A 37 2.83 -1.58 12.06
C ALA A 37 3.42 -0.17 11.95
N MET A 38 2.69 0.86 12.42
CA MET A 38 3.20 2.23 12.47
C MET A 38 4.39 2.36 13.43
N GLN A 39 4.35 1.72 14.60
CA GLN A 39 5.49 1.69 15.53
C GLN A 39 6.75 1.08 14.91
N ILE A 40 6.61 -0.02 14.16
CA ILE A 40 7.71 -0.64 13.41
C ILE A 40 8.30 0.37 12.41
N VAL A 41 7.45 1.05 11.63
CA VAL A 41 7.90 2.08 10.69
C VAL A 41 8.65 3.19 11.42
N LEU A 42 8.09 3.74 12.50
CA LEU A 42 8.72 4.81 13.27
C LEU A 42 10.05 4.40 13.91
N PHE A 43 10.18 3.13 14.31
CA PHE A 43 11.39 2.62 14.92
C PHE A 43 12.52 2.38 13.91
N PHE A 44 12.22 1.71 12.79
CA PHE A 44 13.26 1.29 11.83
C PHE A 44 13.59 2.32 10.77
N LEU A 45 12.61 3.12 10.33
CA LEU A 45 12.78 4.05 9.22
C LEU A 45 13.88 5.09 9.47
N PRO A 46 14.00 5.73 10.65
CA PRO A 46 15.10 6.67 10.91
C PRO A 46 16.49 6.03 10.74
N GLY A 47 16.67 4.80 11.19
CA GLY A 47 17.94 4.06 11.06
C GLY A 47 18.23 3.61 9.62
N LEU A 48 17.20 3.35 8.82
CA LEU A 48 17.36 3.14 7.37
C LEU A 48 17.79 4.43 6.68
N LEU A 49 17.11 5.55 6.96
CA LEU A 49 17.42 6.85 6.37
C LEU A 49 18.82 7.33 6.73
N TYR A 50 19.28 7.11 7.97
CA TYR A 50 20.64 7.48 8.39
C TYR A 50 21.74 6.83 7.54
N ARG A 51 21.48 5.64 6.98
CA ARG A 51 22.44 4.91 6.13
C ARG A 51 22.45 5.35 4.67
N LEU A 52 21.48 6.15 4.25
CA LEU A 52 21.42 6.67 2.89
C LEU A 52 22.35 7.88 2.73
N PRO A 53 22.91 8.09 1.53
CA PRO A 53 23.59 9.33 1.18
C PRO A 53 22.76 10.58 1.51
N PRO A 54 23.40 11.73 1.78
CA PRO A 54 22.69 12.97 2.09
C PRO A 54 21.80 13.44 0.93
N THR A 55 22.22 13.18 -0.31
CA THR A 55 21.44 13.47 -1.52
C THR A 55 21.29 12.22 -2.37
N LEU A 56 20.07 11.95 -2.78
CA LEU A 56 19.67 10.89 -3.69
C LEU A 56 19.14 11.55 -4.97
N ARG A 57 19.67 11.14 -6.12
CA ARG A 57 19.18 11.68 -7.41
C ARG A 57 17.75 11.22 -7.70
N THR A 58 17.48 9.93 -7.49
CA THR A 58 16.19 9.32 -7.83
C THR A 58 15.89 8.21 -6.82
N VAL A 59 14.64 8.17 -6.38
CA VAL A 59 14.09 7.11 -5.52
C VAL A 59 12.90 6.47 -6.24
N LEU A 60 12.86 5.15 -6.27
CA LEU A 60 11.68 4.37 -6.64
C LEU A 60 11.14 3.69 -5.38
N ASP A 61 9.96 4.10 -4.97
CA ASP A 61 9.15 3.48 -3.94
C ASP A 61 8.23 2.45 -4.60
N LEU A 62 8.55 1.17 -4.43
CA LEU A 62 7.92 0.05 -5.13
C LEU A 62 7.07 -0.78 -4.16
N GLY A 63 5.77 -0.88 -4.44
CA GLY A 63 4.82 -1.53 -3.55
C GLY A 63 4.44 -0.65 -2.36
N ALA A 64 4.22 0.63 -2.62
CA ALA A 64 3.94 1.62 -1.59
C ALA A 64 2.60 1.40 -0.85
N GLY A 65 1.72 0.57 -1.41
CA GLY A 65 0.34 0.47 -0.95
C GLY A 65 -0.35 1.83 -1.02
N PRO A 66 -1.30 2.11 -0.12
CA PRO A 66 -1.95 3.42 -0.01
C PRO A 66 -1.20 4.37 0.94
N THR A 67 0.10 4.19 1.15
CA THR A 67 0.86 4.91 2.21
C THR A 67 1.84 5.94 1.64
N VAL A 68 2.07 7.04 2.38
CA VAL A 68 2.93 8.16 1.93
C VAL A 68 4.13 8.42 2.87
N TYR A 69 4.36 7.61 3.89
CA TYR A 69 5.40 7.88 4.89
C TYR A 69 6.82 7.89 4.28
N LEU A 70 7.09 7.01 3.31
CA LEU A 70 8.42 6.91 2.69
C LEU A 70 8.74 8.12 1.80
N PRO A 71 7.88 8.52 0.84
CA PRO A 71 8.12 9.74 0.06
C PRO A 71 8.20 11.00 0.94
N ILE A 72 7.40 11.11 1.99
CA ILE A 72 7.45 12.26 2.91
C ILE A 72 8.79 12.33 3.63
N THR A 73 9.33 11.20 4.10
CA THR A 73 10.60 11.18 4.84
C THR A 73 11.82 11.39 3.95
N LEU A 74 11.71 11.08 2.66
CA LEU A 74 12.77 11.26 1.67
C LEU A 74 12.73 12.62 0.97
N ARG A 75 11.68 13.45 1.19
CA ARG A 75 11.43 14.68 0.43
C ARG A 75 12.60 15.67 0.38
N GLU A 76 13.40 15.76 1.45
CA GLU A 76 14.55 16.68 1.53
C GLU A 76 15.86 16.02 1.06
N ARG A 77 15.85 14.71 0.82
CA ARG A 77 17.03 13.94 0.42
C ARG A 77 16.99 13.54 -1.05
N ALA A 78 15.81 13.33 -1.63
CA ALA A 78 15.64 12.87 -2.99
C ALA A 78 15.25 14.00 -3.94
N LEU A 79 15.96 14.15 -5.06
CA LEU A 79 15.61 15.13 -6.10
C LEU A 79 14.36 14.70 -6.90
N GLN A 80 14.15 13.40 -7.04
CA GLN A 80 13.02 12.80 -7.73
C GLN A 80 12.53 11.58 -6.97
N ILE A 81 11.23 11.49 -6.74
CA ILE A 81 10.59 10.36 -6.08
C ILE A 81 9.49 9.83 -7.00
N PHE A 82 9.54 8.53 -7.28
CA PHE A 82 8.51 7.82 -8.03
C PHE A 82 7.88 6.78 -7.11
N THR A 83 6.58 6.85 -6.91
CA THR A 83 5.83 5.90 -6.10
C THR A 83 4.99 5.01 -7.00
N SER A 84 5.00 3.70 -6.73
CA SER A 84 4.31 2.71 -7.53
C SER A 84 3.70 1.61 -6.68
N ASP A 85 2.56 1.10 -7.13
CA ASP A 85 1.88 -0.03 -6.52
C ASP A 85 1.18 -0.85 -7.61
N TYR A 86 0.98 -2.16 -7.38
CA TYR A 86 0.27 -3.02 -8.32
C TYR A 86 -1.22 -2.69 -8.38
N ALA A 87 -1.85 -2.46 -7.22
CA ALA A 87 -3.29 -2.26 -7.14
C ALA A 87 -3.66 -0.82 -7.56
N LYS A 88 -4.58 -0.69 -8.52
CA LYS A 88 -5.05 0.64 -8.96
C LYS A 88 -5.66 1.43 -7.80
N VAL A 89 -6.42 0.77 -6.92
CA VAL A 89 -7.06 1.41 -5.76
C VAL A 89 -6.05 2.07 -4.81
N ASN A 90 -4.86 1.48 -4.65
CA ASN A 90 -3.78 2.09 -3.87
C ASN A 90 -3.23 3.34 -4.56
N ARG A 91 -2.96 3.24 -5.87
CA ARG A 91 -2.49 4.39 -6.66
C ARG A 91 -3.50 5.54 -6.67
N ASP A 92 -4.79 5.23 -6.70
CA ASP A 92 -5.86 6.23 -6.63
C ASP A 92 -5.86 6.97 -5.28
N VAL A 93 -5.66 6.25 -4.16
CA VAL A 93 -5.49 6.87 -2.84
C VAL A 93 -4.22 7.74 -2.79
N LEU A 94 -3.09 7.25 -3.30
CA LEU A 94 -1.86 8.05 -3.35
C LEU A 94 -2.05 9.35 -4.16
N GLN A 95 -2.81 9.30 -5.25
CA GLN A 95 -3.15 10.48 -6.04
C GLN A 95 -4.03 11.45 -5.24
N SER A 96 -4.99 10.96 -4.46
CA SER A 96 -5.89 11.81 -3.66
C SER A 96 -5.13 12.58 -2.57
N TRP A 97 -4.10 11.98 -1.97
CA TRP A 97 -3.19 12.67 -1.04
C TRP A 97 -2.45 13.85 -1.67
N ILE A 98 -2.20 13.81 -2.98
CA ILE A 98 -1.53 14.91 -3.72
C ILE A 98 -2.53 15.98 -4.13
N GLU A 99 -3.72 15.57 -4.54
CA GLU A 99 -4.75 16.46 -5.11
C GLU A 99 -5.64 17.14 -4.06
N ASP A 100 -5.47 16.81 -2.78
CA ASP A 100 -6.33 17.26 -1.67
C ASP A 100 -7.82 16.93 -1.95
N ARG A 101 -8.08 15.68 -2.34
CA ARG A 101 -9.40 15.15 -2.71
C ARG A 101 -9.86 14.03 -1.80
#